data_AF-A0A183HUJ7-F1
#
_entry.id   AF-A0A183HUJ7-F1
#
_cell.length_a   1.000
_cell.length_b   1.000
_cell.length_c   1.000
_cell.angle_alpha   90.00
_cell.angle_beta   90.00
_cell.angle_gamma   90.00
#
_symmetry.space_group_name_H-M   'P 1'
#
loop_
_entity.id
_entity.type
_entity.pdbx_description
1 polymer ?
#
loop_
_entity_poly.entity_id
_entity_poly.type
_entity_poly.pdbx_seq_one_letter_code
_entity_poly.pdbx_strand_id
1 'polypeptide(L)'
;MVCQGIILGDKYGDKKLLLMEYYMLPVKLGEVIVIEAKVLKIGRNMAFAEAEFRRKSDGRLVAKGKHTIAFIPKPPAINGDSFEQF
;
A
#
# COMPACT_ATOMS: atom_id res chain seq x y z
N MET A 1 8.51 -6.23 -17.78
CA MET A 1 7.96 -5.14 -16.95
C MET A 1 6.58 -5.59 -16.51
N VAL A 2 6.44 -6.09 -15.29
CA VAL A 2 5.17 -6.63 -14.80
C VAL A 2 4.57 -5.57 -13.87
N CYS A 3 3.36 -5.12 -14.23
CA CYS A 3 2.51 -4.29 -13.39
C CYS A 3 1.40 -5.20 -12.90
N GLN A 4 1.37 -5.52 -11.60
CA GLN A 4 0.29 -6.30 -11.04
C GLN A 4 -0.58 -5.37 -10.20
N GLY A 5 -1.82 -5.14 -10.67
CA GLY A 5 -2.84 -4.44 -9.90
C GLY A 5 -3.68 -5.47 -9.15
N ILE A 6 -3.64 -5.46 -7.82
CA ILE A 6 -4.44 -6.37 -7.00
C ILE A 6 -5.33 -5.54 -6.08
N ILE A 7 -6.62 -5.85 -6.10
CA ILE A 7 -7.59 -5.33 -5.13
C ILE A 7 -7.72 -6.39 -4.04
N LEU A 8 -7.11 -6.15 -2.88
CA LEU A 8 -7.28 -7.00 -1.72
C LEU A 8 -8.40 -6.40 -0.86
N GLY A 9 -9.52 -7.11 -0.80
CA GLY A 9 -10.54 -6.87 0.22
C GLY A 9 -10.13 -7.62 1.48
N ASP A 10 -9.75 -6.89 2.52
CA ASP A 10 -9.36 -7.50 3.78
C ASP A 10 -10.59 -8.07 4.50
N LYS A 11 -10.45 -9.25 5.12
CA LYS A 11 -11.57 -9.96 5.79
C LYS A 11 -11.84 -9.45 7.21
N TYR A 12 -10.98 -8.60 7.77
CA TYR A 12 -10.96 -8.23 9.19
C TYR A 12 -11.42 -6.79 9.50
N GLY A 13 -11.95 -6.10 8.51
CA GLY A 13 -12.46 -4.74 8.62
C GLY A 13 -12.59 -4.18 7.22
N ASP A 14 -13.60 -3.38 6.94
CA ASP A 14 -13.99 -2.89 5.62
C ASP A 14 -12.95 -1.94 4.98
N LYS A 15 -11.71 -2.40 4.85
CA LYS A 15 -10.57 -1.71 4.28
C LYS A 15 -10.31 -2.33 2.91
N LYS A 16 -10.44 -1.50 1.88
CA LYS A 16 -10.15 -1.90 0.51
C LYS A 16 -8.76 -1.41 0.16
N LEU A 17 -7.86 -2.33 -0.13
CA LEU A 17 -6.47 -2.04 -0.50
C LEU A 17 -6.34 -2.20 -2.01
N LEU A 18 -5.97 -1.11 -2.69
CA LEU A 18 -5.52 -1.14 -4.07
C LEU A 18 -3.99 -1.14 -4.05
N LEU A 19 -3.40 -2.21 -4.55
CA LEU A 19 -1.96 -2.41 -4.65
C LEU A 19 -1.56 -2.29 -6.11
N MET A 20 -0.49 -1.54 -6.36
CA MET A 20 0.10 -1.40 -7.68
C MET A 20 1.62 -1.46 -7.57
N GLU A 21 2.19 -2.61 -7.91
CA GLU A 21 3.62 -2.84 -7.92
C GLU A 21 4.19 -2.85 -9.35
N TYR A 22 5.27 -2.10 -9.54
CA TYR A 22 6.02 -2.01 -10.78
C TYR A 22 7.43 -2.54 -10.58
N TYR A 23 7.80 -3.59 -11.31
CA TYR A 23 9.16 -4.14 -11.32
C TYR A 23 9.92 -3.69 -12.57
N MET A 24 11.02 -2.97 -12.37
CA MET A 24 11.81 -2.34 -13.44
C MET A 24 13.13 -3.08 -13.70
N LEU A 25 13.88 -3.45 -12.66
CA LEU A 25 15.21 -4.06 -12.80
C LEU A 25 15.34 -5.34 -11.95
N PRO A 26 15.99 -6.41 -12.47
CA PRO A 26 16.15 -7.68 -11.76
C PRO A 26 17.26 -7.64 -10.71
N VAL A 27 16.96 -7.88 -9.43
CA VAL A 27 17.94 -7.87 -8.32
C VAL A 27 18.50 -9.26 -8.08
N LYS A 28 19.81 -9.36 -7.82
CA LYS A 28 20.42 -10.61 -7.41
C LYS A 28 20.14 -10.88 -5.92
N LEU A 29 20.05 -12.17 -5.58
CA LEU A 29 19.96 -12.60 -4.19
C LEU A 29 21.24 -12.21 -3.44
N GLY A 30 21.08 -11.66 -2.23
CA GLY A 30 22.20 -11.15 -1.42
C GLY A 30 22.56 -9.69 -1.67
N GLU A 31 21.93 -9.00 -2.63
CA GLU A 31 22.09 -7.54 -2.76
C GLU A 31 21.26 -6.79 -1.71
N VAL A 32 21.83 -5.70 -1.19
CA VAL A 32 21.13 -4.81 -0.25
C VAL A 32 20.32 -3.78 -1.04
N ILE A 33 19.02 -3.74 -0.77
CA ILE A 33 18.08 -2.77 -1.34
C ILE A 33 17.66 -1.82 -0.23
N VAL A 34 17.69 -0.52 -0.52
CA VAL A 34 17.13 0.53 0.32
C VAL A 34 15.67 0.72 -0.09
N ILE A 35 14.78 0.66 0.89
CA ILE A 35 13.35 0.85 0.67
C ILE A 35 12.97 2.19 1.32
N GLU A 36 12.51 3.13 0.51
CA GLU A 36 12.01 4.41 0.97
C GLU A 36 10.49 4.42 0.81
N ALA A 37 9.78 4.37 1.94
CA ALA A 37 8.32 4.48 1.96
C ALA A 37 7.91 5.87 2.45
N LYS A 38 6.97 6.49 1.74
CA LYS A 38 6.38 7.77 2.11
C LYS A 38 4.87 7.71 2.03
N VAL A 39 4.22 8.30 3.02
CA VAL A 39 2.78 8.53 2.96
C VAL A 39 2.56 9.87 2.26
N LEU A 40 1.92 9.83 1.11
CA LEU A 40 1.67 11.03 0.29
C LEU A 40 0.54 11.86 0.89
N LYS A 41 -0.54 11.20 1.30
CA LYS A 41 -1.72 11.85 1.85
C LYS A 41 -2.49 10.90 2.73
N ILE A 42 -2.91 11.38 3.89
CA ILE A 42 -3.89 10.70 4.74
C ILE A 42 -5.13 11.59 4.78
N GLY A 43 -6.24 11.07 4.30
CA GLY A 43 -7.57 11.66 4.43
C GLY A 43 -8.44 10.79 5.33
N ARG A 44 -9.66 11.26 5.58
CA ARG A 44 -10.62 10.61 6.49
C ARG A 44 -10.95 9.16 6.10
N ASN A 45 -11.14 8.92 4.80
CA ASN A 45 -11.56 7.62 4.26
C ASN A 45 -10.54 7.03 3.28
N MET A 46 -9.39 7.68 3.08
CA MET A 46 -8.41 7.24 2.09
C MET A 46 -6.99 7.65 2.48
N ALA A 47 -6.06 6.72 2.38
CA ALA A 47 -4.63 6.97 2.52
C ALA A 47 -3.88 6.53 1.26
N PHE A 48 -2.94 7.36 0.83
CA PHE A 48 -2.04 7.09 -0.29
C PHE A 48 -0.62 6.93 0.25
N ALA A 49 -0.01 5.78 0.00
CA ALA A 49 1.37 5.51 0.31
C ALA A 49 2.14 5.08 -0.94
N GLU A 50 3.40 5.46 -1.02
CA GLU A 50 4.31 5.12 -2.10
C GLU A 50 5.58 4.51 -1.50
N ALA A 51 6.07 3.44 -2.11
CA ALA A 51 7.32 2.79 -1.75
C ALA A 51 8.25 2.75 -2.96
N GLU A 52 9.47 3.23 -2.81
CA GLU A 52 10.52 3.17 -3.81
C GLU A 52 11.62 2.21 -3.35
N PHE A 53 12.01 1.29 -4.22
CA PHE A 53 13.05 0.30 -3.96
C PHE A 53 14.29 0.68 -4.77
N ARG A 54 15.38 1.06 -4.10
CA ARG A 54 16.65 1.41 -4.75
C ARG A 54 17.76 0.44 -4.36
N ARG A 55 18.58 0.04 -5.32
CA ARG A 55 19.76 -0.77 -5.02
C ARG A 55 20.83 0.09 -4.34
N LYS A 56 21.44 -0.43 -3.27
CA LYS A 56 22.53 0.27 -2.58
C LYS A 56 23.82 0.30 -3.39
N SER A 57 24.02 -0.68 -4.28
CA SER A 57 25.22 -0.82 -5.11
C SER A 57 25.36 0.29 -6.15
N ASP A 58 24.29 0.63 -6.86
CA ASP A 58 24.30 1.58 -7.99
C ASP A 58 23.28 2.73 -7.85
N GLY A 59 22.46 2.74 -6.80
CA GLY A 59 21.41 3.73 -6.58
C GLY A 59 20.21 3.60 -7.53
N ARG A 60 20.16 2.57 -8.39
CA ARG A 60 19.12 2.44 -9.41
C ARG A 60 17.79 1.99 -8.81
N LEU A 61 16.71 2.53 -9.36
CA LEU A 61 15.35 2.15 -8.99
C LEU A 61 15.02 0.76 -9.54
N VAL A 62 14.77 -0.16 -8.61
CA VAL A 62 14.47 -1.56 -8.88
C VAL A 62 12.99 -1.78 -9.10
N ALA A 63 12.20 -1.21 -8.19
CA ALA A 63 10.76 -1.39 -8.15
C ALA A 63 10.12 -0.15 -7.53
N LYS A 64 8.83 0.01 -7.80
CA LYS A 64 8.02 1.06 -7.21
C LYS A 64 6.64 0.49 -6.86
N GLY A 65 6.19 0.74 -5.64
CA GLY A 65 4.87 0.36 -5.15
C GLY A 65 4.02 1.60 -4.90
N LYS A 66 2.75 1.56 -5.28
CA LYS A 66 1.73 2.54 -4.89
C LYS A 66 0.59 1.81 -4.20
N HIS A 67 0.33 2.21 -2.97
CA HIS A 67 -0.70 1.65 -2.11
C HIS A 67 -1.79 2.70 -1.91
N THR A 68 -3.01 2.39 -2.31
CA THR A 68 -4.18 3.21 -1.97
C THR A 68 -5.07 2.42 -1.04
N ILE A 69 -5.20 2.92 0.18
CA ILE A 69 -6.00 2.32 1.24
C ILE A 69 -7.29 3.12 1.33
N ALA A 70 -8.44 2.50 1.06
CA ALA A 70 -9.74 3.10 1.33
C ALA A 70 -10.30 2.53 2.63
N PHE A 71 -10.57 3.40 3.59
CA PHE A 71 -11.31 3.08 4.81
C PHE A 71 -12.79 3.29 4.50
N ILE A 72 -13.54 2.20 4.36
CA ILE A 72 -14.99 2.28 4.18
C ILE A 72 -15.58 2.14 5.58
N PRO A 73 -16.21 3.19 6.14
CA PRO A 73 -16.92 3.02 7.40
C PRO A 73 -18.07 2.05 7.18
N LYS A 74 -18.16 1.02 8.03
CA LYS A 74 -19.30 0.10 8.02
C LYS A 74 -20.57 0.94 8.20
N PRO A 75 -21.61 0.75 7.37
CA PRO A 75 -22.90 1.39 7.65
C PRO A 75 -23.33 0.95 9.06
N PRO A 76 -23.90 1.86 9.88
CA PRO A 76 -24.27 1.53 11.25
C PRO A 76 -25.15 0.28 11.21
N ALA A 77 -24.70 -0.78 11.86
CA ALA A 77 -25.57 -1.92 12.10
C ALA A 77 -26.77 -1.37 12.85
N ILE A 78 -27.97 -1.67 12.39
CA ILE A 78 -29.25 -1.20 12.94
C ILE A 78 -29.53 -1.77 14.35
N ASN A 79 -28.50 -2.28 15.04
CA ASN A 79 -28.55 -2.87 16.37
C ASN A 79 -27.41 -2.28 17.21
N GLY A 80 -27.72 -1.18 17.92
CA GLY A 80 -27.27 -0.90 19.28
C GLY A 80 -25.79 -0.75 19.65
N ASP A 81 -24.82 -1.06 18.78
CA ASP A 81 -23.42 -1.03 19.19
C ASP A 81 -22.81 0.38 19.07
N SER A 82 -22.33 0.86 20.21
CA SER A 82 -21.75 2.18 20.46
C SER A 82 -20.56 2.48 19.56
N PHE A 83 -20.54 3.71 19.01
CA PHE A 83 -19.47 4.26 18.19
C PHE A 83 -18.17 4.44 19.00
N GLU A 84 -17.16 3.60 18.80
CA GLU A 84 -15.77 3.98 19.12
C GLU A 84 -15.10 4.49 17.84
N GLN A 85 -14.97 5.82 17.78
CA GLN A 85 -14.29 6.54 16.72
C GLN A 85 -12.92 6.97 17.27
N PHE A 86 -11.84 6.31 16.84
CA PHE A 86 -10.46 6.79 16.99
C PHE A 86 -9.96 7.34 15.65
#